data_AF-A0A849Q6C4-F1
#
_entry.id   AF-A0A849Q6C4-F1
#
_cell.length_a   1.000
_cell.length_b   1.000
_cell.length_c   1.000
_cell.angle_alpha   90.00
_cell.angle_beta   90.00
_cell.angle_gamma   90.00
#
_symmetry.space_group_name_H-M   'P 1'
#
loop_
_entity.id
_entity.type
_entity.pdbx_description
1 polymer ?
#
loop_
_entity_poly.entity_id
_entity_poly.type
_entity_poly.pdbx_seq_one_letter_code
_entity_poly.pdbx_strand_id
1 'polypeptide(L)'
;LEGFSHVMLIVHMHKAEEEKLRVLPPIDDQVRGVFATRSPLRPNHLGVSVVELLKVEGRNLVVKGIDFLDGTPLIDIKPFTSYDLQTPIRIGWLEGKTRQGKGPR
;
A
#
# COMPACT_ATOMS: atom_id res chain seq x y z
N LEU A 1 16.08 -9.49 -8.52
CA LEU A 1 15.02 -9.54 -7.49
C LEU A 1 14.90 -10.92 -6.84
N GLU A 2 15.31 -12.01 -7.51
CA GLU A 2 15.14 -13.40 -7.04
C GLU A 2 15.64 -13.71 -5.62
N GLY A 3 16.63 -12.97 -5.10
CA GLY A 3 17.13 -13.17 -3.73
C GLY A 3 16.29 -12.55 -2.61
N PHE A 4 15.19 -11.83 -2.93
CA PHE A 4 14.35 -11.16 -1.94
C PHE A 4 13.02 -11.89 -1.77
N SER A 5 12.55 -11.98 -0.51
CA SER A 5 11.23 -12.54 -0.21
C SER A 5 10.10 -11.52 -0.41
N HIS A 6 10.40 -10.22 -0.31
CA HIS A 6 9.42 -9.14 -0.42
C HIS A 6 9.95 -7.99 -1.26
N VAL A 7 9.02 -7.29 -1.92
CA VAL A 7 9.29 -6.08 -2.66
C VAL A 7 8.27 -5.00 -2.30
N MET A 8 8.72 -3.75 -2.27
CA MET A 8 7.87 -2.57 -2.23
C MET A 8 7.53 -2.17 -3.66
N LEU A 9 6.24 -2.00 -3.93
CA LEU A 9 5.70 -1.53 -5.19
C LEU A 9 5.15 -0.12 -5.01
N ILE A 10 5.53 0.79 -5.91
CA ILE A 10 4.90 2.11 -6.04
C ILE A 10 4.06 2.10 -7.30
N VAL A 11 2.78 2.45 -7.18
CA VAL A 11 1.81 2.40 -8.29
C VAL A 11 1.10 3.73 -8.46
N HIS A 12 0.58 3.98 -9.67
CA HIS A 12 -0.35 5.07 -9.92
C HIS A 12 -1.79 4.55 -9.82
N MET A 13 -2.54 5.06 -8.84
CA MET A 13 -3.96 4.74 -8.63
C MET A 13 -4.83 5.44 -9.68
N HIS A 14 -4.65 5.02 -10.93
CA HIS A 14 -5.19 5.61 -12.16
C HIS A 14 -6.72 5.74 -12.24
N LYS A 15 -7.48 5.10 -11.34
CA LYS A 15 -8.93 5.24 -11.22
C LYS A 15 -9.39 6.24 -10.16
N ALA A 16 -8.46 6.87 -9.44
CA ALA A 16 -8.78 8.02 -8.61
C ALA A 16 -8.97 9.23 -9.53
N GLU A 17 -10.21 9.72 -9.62
CA GLU A 17 -10.59 10.82 -10.52
C GLU A 17 -10.67 12.17 -9.78
N GLU A 18 -10.58 12.15 -8.45
CA GLU A 18 -10.70 13.34 -7.61
C GLU A 18 -9.63 13.39 -6.52
N GLU A 19 -9.27 14.61 -6.14
CA GLU A 19 -8.39 14.92 -5.03
C GLU A 19 -9.17 15.53 -3.87
N LYS A 20 -8.92 15.05 -2.66
CA LYS A 20 -9.54 15.54 -1.43
C LYS A 20 -8.46 15.75 -0.37
N LEU A 21 -8.47 16.92 0.26
CA LEU A 21 -7.62 17.17 1.43
C LEU A 21 -8.16 16.53 2.71
N ARG A 22 -9.46 16.19 2.73
CA ARG A 22 -10.14 15.56 3.85
C ARG A 22 -11.04 14.42 3.36
N VAL A 23 -10.98 13.28 4.04
CA VAL A 23 -11.72 12.05 3.68
C VAL A 23 -12.30 11.41 4.92
N LEU A 24 -13.39 10.64 4.76
CA LEU A 24 -13.91 9.74 5.80
C LEU A 24 -13.35 8.33 5.53
N PRO A 25 -12.38 7.83 6.32
CA PRO A 25 -11.87 6.48 6.14
C PRO A 25 -12.95 5.42 6.37
N PRO A 26 -12.95 4.28 5.65
CA PRO A 26 -14.00 3.25 5.80
C PRO A 26 -14.12 2.62 7.20
N ILE A 27 -13.04 2.68 8.00
CA ILE A 27 -12.94 2.10 9.33
C ILE A 27 -13.09 3.15 10.44
N ASP A 28 -13.61 4.32 10.10
CA ASP A 28 -13.69 5.46 11.00
C ASP A 28 -15.01 6.22 10.82
N ASP A 29 -15.45 6.89 11.87
CA ASP A 29 -16.61 7.78 11.88
C ASP A 29 -16.22 9.26 11.79
N GLN A 30 -14.92 9.58 11.89
CA GLN A 30 -14.41 10.94 11.79
C GLN A 30 -13.68 11.23 10.48
N VAL A 31 -13.93 12.43 9.94
CA VAL A 31 -13.20 12.97 8.79
C VAL A 31 -11.76 13.27 9.18
N ARG A 32 -10.81 12.77 8.39
CA ARG A 32 -9.37 12.99 8.57
C ARG A 32 -8.74 13.69 7.40
N GLY A 33 -7.63 14.39 7.65
CA GLY A 33 -6.76 14.88 6.58
C GLY A 33 -6.23 13.72 5.75
N VAL A 34 -6.18 13.86 4.43
CA VAL A 34 -5.84 12.76 3.51
C VAL A 34 -4.46 12.16 3.78
N PHE A 35 -3.49 12.99 4.19
CA PHE A 35 -2.13 12.55 4.55
C PHE A 35 -2.04 11.74 5.85
N ALA A 36 -3.07 11.78 6.69
CA ALA A 36 -3.19 10.92 7.87
C ALA A 36 -3.88 9.57 7.54
N THR A 37 -4.10 9.27 6.25
CA THR A 37 -4.82 8.08 5.77
C THR A 37 -4.10 7.41 4.60
N ARG A 38 -4.62 6.27 4.15
CA ARG A 38 -4.19 5.59 2.92
C ARG A 38 -5.19 5.77 1.75
N SER A 39 -6.01 6.82 1.79
CA SER A 39 -6.99 7.07 0.72
C SER A 39 -6.32 7.29 -0.64
N PRO A 40 -6.93 6.78 -1.74
CA PRO A 40 -6.43 7.01 -3.09
C PRO A 40 -6.62 8.46 -3.56
N LEU A 41 -7.53 9.22 -2.94
CA LEU A 41 -7.96 10.56 -3.35
C LEU A 41 -6.98 11.67 -2.92
N ARG A 42 -5.69 11.37 -2.94
CA ARG A 42 -4.58 12.25 -2.51
C ARG A 42 -4.02 13.04 -3.70
N PRO A 43 -3.36 14.20 -3.49
CA PRO A 43 -2.90 15.06 -4.59
C PRO A 43 -2.00 14.37 -5.61
N ASN A 44 -1.15 13.44 -5.16
CA ASN A 44 -0.43 12.53 -6.03
C ASN A 44 -1.00 11.15 -5.77
N HIS A 45 -1.74 10.60 -6.74
CA HIS A 45 -2.39 9.29 -6.68
C HIS A 45 -1.39 8.11 -6.65
N LEU A 46 -0.44 8.14 -5.72
CA LEU A 46 0.58 7.12 -5.52
C LEU A 46 0.18 6.18 -4.39
N GLY A 47 0.07 4.90 -4.75
CA GLY A 47 -0.11 3.78 -3.84
C GLY A 47 1.23 3.13 -3.53
N VAL A 48 1.36 2.58 -2.32
CA VAL A 48 2.55 1.83 -1.90
C VAL A 48 2.09 0.54 -1.24
N SER A 49 2.60 -0.59 -1.69
CA SER A 49 2.32 -1.90 -1.12
C SER A 49 3.61 -2.70 -0.97
N VAL A 50 3.74 -3.40 0.16
CA VAL A 50 4.82 -4.36 0.39
C VAL A 50 4.22 -5.74 0.21
N VAL A 51 4.71 -6.47 -0.78
CA VAL A 51 4.13 -7.74 -1.24
C VAL A 51 5.16 -8.86 -1.17
N GLU A 52 4.69 -10.08 -1.00
CA GLU A 52 5.52 -11.27 -1.06
C GLU A 52 5.89 -11.55 -2.53
N LEU A 53 7.18 -11.72 -2.82
CA LEU A 53 7.70 -12.09 -4.14
C LEU A 53 7.82 -13.61 -4.22
N LEU A 54 6.95 -14.23 -5.01
CA LEU A 54 6.92 -15.69 -5.17
C LEU A 54 7.88 -16.16 -6.27
N LYS A 55 7.96 -15.42 -7.37
CA LYS A 55 8.78 -15.79 -8.53
C LYS A 55 9.13 -14.59 -9.41
N VAL A 56 10.29 -14.66 -10.04
CA VAL A 56 10.70 -13.78 -11.15
C VAL A 56 10.75 -14.62 -12.43
N GLU A 57 10.05 -14.17 -13.47
CA GLU A 57 9.98 -14.85 -14.77
C GLU A 57 10.32 -13.85 -15.88
N GLY A 58 11.62 -13.65 -16.12
CA GLY A 58 12.10 -12.65 -17.08
C GLY A 58 11.68 -11.24 -16.66
N ARG A 59 10.65 -10.70 -17.33
CA ARG A 59 10.06 -9.38 -17.03
C ARG A 59 8.82 -9.42 -16.14
N ASN A 60 8.32 -10.61 -15.80
CA ASN A 60 7.13 -10.79 -14.99
C ASN A 60 7.51 -11.09 -13.54
N LEU A 61 6.75 -10.54 -12.60
CA LEU A 61 6.85 -10.86 -11.17
C LEU A 61 5.55 -11.53 -10.74
N VAL A 62 5.67 -12.71 -10.13
CA VAL A 62 4.54 -13.36 -9.45
C VAL A 62 4.60 -12.95 -7.99
N VAL A 63 3.58 -12.23 -7.53
CA VAL A 63 3.52 -11.66 -6.18
C VAL A 63 2.23 -12.05 -5.48
N LYS A 64 2.23 -11.98 -4.15
CA LYS A 64 1.05 -12.22 -3.30
C LYS A 64 0.82 -11.06 -2.34
N GLY A 65 -0.45 -10.76 -2.09
CA GLY A 65 -0.87 -9.70 -1.18
C GLY A 65 -1.02 -8.32 -1.82
N ILE A 66 -1.17 -8.26 -3.15
CA ILE A 66 -1.52 -7.01 -3.86
C ILE A 66 -2.92 -6.55 -3.50
N ASP A 67 -3.08 -5.25 -3.33
CA ASP A 67 -4.34 -4.55 -3.05
C ASP A 67 -4.71 -3.55 -4.16
N PHE A 68 -4.14 -3.73 -5.35
CA PHE A 68 -4.35 -2.88 -6.52
C PHE A 68 -5.38 -3.49 -7.48
N LEU A 69 -6.03 -2.63 -8.25
CA LEU A 69 -6.91 -3.06 -9.32
C LEU A 69 -6.10 -3.62 -10.50
N ASP A 70 -6.71 -4.53 -11.25
CA ASP A 70 -6.13 -4.96 -12.52
C ASP A 70 -5.89 -3.77 -13.46
N GLY A 71 -4.79 -3.83 -14.22
CA GLY A 71 -4.32 -2.75 -15.08
C GLY A 71 -3.70 -1.55 -14.36
N THR A 72 -3.52 -1.59 -13.04
CA THR A 72 -2.89 -0.50 -12.29
C THR A 72 -1.43 -0.27 -12.75
N PRO A 73 -1.07 0.94 -13.24
CA PRO A 73 0.28 1.23 -13.67
C PRO A 73 1.30 1.13 -12.52
N LEU A 74 2.31 0.29 -12.72
CA LEU A 74 3.47 0.18 -11.84
C LEU A 74 4.47 1.29 -12.17
N ILE A 75 4.87 2.04 -11.15
CA ILE A 75 5.81 3.18 -11.29
C ILE A 75 7.21 2.78 -10.86
N ASP A 76 7.35 2.00 -9.78
CA ASP A 76 8.65 1.61 -9.25
C ASP A 76 8.61 0.29 -8.46
N ILE A 77 9.75 -0.39 -8.37
CA ILE A 77 9.95 -1.65 -7.64
C ILE A 77 11.23 -1.52 -6.81
N LYS A 78 11.13 -1.80 -5.50
CA LYS A 78 12.29 -1.80 -4.60
C LYS A 78 12.34 -3.09 -3.77
N PRO A 79 13.52 -3.67 -3.51
CA PRO A 79 13.64 -4.70 -2.49
C PRO A 79 13.15 -4.18 -1.13
N PHE A 80 12.38 -4.98 -0.40
CA PHE A 80 12.00 -4.66 0.98
C PHE A 80 12.91 -5.42 1.95
N THR A 81 13.53 -4.69 2.86
CA THR A 81 14.61 -5.20 3.72
C THR A 81 14.35 -4.86 5.19
N SER A 82 15.17 -5.39 6.09
CA SER A 82 15.11 -5.04 7.51
C SER A 82 15.39 -3.56 7.78
N TYR A 83 16.10 -2.86 6.89
CA TYR A 83 16.34 -1.41 7.02
C TYR A 83 15.05 -0.59 6.86
N ASP A 84 14.05 -1.14 6.17
CA ASP A 84 12.75 -0.48 5.96
C ASP A 84 11.82 -0.67 7.17
N LEU A 85 12.10 -1.64 8.05
CA LEU A 85 11.34 -1.89 9.27
C LEU A 85 11.74 -0.90 10.37
N GLN A 86 10.86 0.08 10.62
CA GLN A 86 11.01 1.02 11.74
C GLN A 86 10.20 0.50 12.93
N THR A 87 10.84 -0.01 13.97
CA THR A 87 10.14 -0.49 15.18
C THR A 87 10.69 0.19 16.44
N PRO A 88 9.83 0.58 17.42
CA PRO A 88 8.38 0.37 17.46
C PRO A 88 7.58 1.39 16.61
N ILE A 89 6.44 0.96 16.06
CA ILE A 89 5.52 1.82 15.28
C ILE A 89 4.39 2.31 16.19
N ARG A 90 4.06 3.60 16.10
CA ARG A 90 2.79 4.15 16.60
C ARG A 90 1.78 4.25 15.46
N ILE A 91 0.58 3.71 15.65
CA ILE A 91 -0.45 3.67 14.60
C ILE A 91 -1.50 4.78 14.72
N GLY A 92 -1.46 5.55 15.82
CA GLY A 92 -2.28 6.75 16.00
C GLY A 92 -3.77 6.41 16.07
N TRP A 93 -4.59 7.11 15.30
CA TRP A 93 -6.05 6.96 15.37
C TRP A 93 -6.60 5.59 14.93
N LEU A 94 -5.74 4.74 14.36
CA LEU A 94 -6.05 3.36 14.01
C LEU A 94 -6.08 2.44 15.24
N GLU A 95 -5.58 2.89 16.39
CA GLU A 95 -5.65 2.15 17.66
C GLU A 95 -7.11 1.79 17.99
N GLY A 96 -7.35 0.51 18.25
CA GLY A 96 -8.69 -0.03 18.51
C GLY A 96 -9.60 -0.18 17.28
N LYS A 97 -9.18 0.26 16.08
CA LYS A 97 -9.98 0.21 14.85
C LYS A 97 -9.49 -0.82 13.83
N THR A 98 -8.26 -1.30 13.95
CA THR A 98 -7.72 -2.36 13.08
C THR A 98 -8.14 -3.74 13.59
N ARG A 99 -8.75 -4.57 12.74
CA ARG A 99 -8.84 -6.01 13.01
C ARG A 99 -7.43 -6.58 13.12
N GLN A 100 -7.12 -7.31 14.19
CA GLN A 100 -5.96 -8.20 14.20
C GLN A 100 -6.02 -9.11 12.96
N GLY A 101 -4.87 -9.27 12.32
CA GLY A 101 -4.69 -9.74 10.95
C GLY A 101 -5.68 -10.77 10.41
N LYS A 102 -6.25 -10.46 9.25
CA LYS A 102 -6.29 -11.41 8.15
C LYS A 102 -5.67 -10.71 6.96
N GLY A 103 -4.52 -11.22 6.51
CA GLY A 103 -3.89 -10.77 5.27
C GLY A 103 -4.85 -10.86 4.08
N PRO A 104 -4.51 -10.25 2.94
CA PRO A 104 -5.36 -10.27 1.76
C PRO A 104 -5.69 -11.71 1.36
N ARG A 105 -6.94 -11.94 0.94
CA ARG A 105 -7.36 -13.21 0.31
C ARG A 105 -6.64 -13.39 -1.01
#